data_AF-A0A8J8EB08-F1
#
_entry.id   AF-A0A8J8EB08-F1
#
_cell.length_a   1.000
_cell.length_b   1.000
_cell.length_c   1.000
_cell.angle_alpha   90.00
_cell.angle_beta   90.00
_cell.angle_gamma   90.00
#
_symmetry.space_group_name_H-M   'P 1'
#
loop_
_entity.id
_entity.type
_entity.pdbx_description
1 polymer ?
#
loop_
_entity_poly.entity_id
_entity_poly.type
_entity_poly.pdbx_seq_one_letter_code
_entity_poly.pdbx_strand_id
1 'polypeptide(L)'
;MPYIGFAKSPYGPAKTYEVLMRELEKLGFRVFFSKHHWMGDAPFGLIVAETDKGNVAIRWNLSGEVDLRLEKVEGGDFEEFVEDTMEYLTGD
;
A
#
# COMPACT_ATOMS: atom_id res chain seq x y z
N MET A 1 14.63 -6.23 -5.37
CA MET A 1 14.49 -5.43 -4.13
C MET A 1 13.11 -4.79 -4.16
N PRO A 2 12.24 -5.16 -3.21
CA PRO A 2 10.89 -4.62 -3.11
C PRO A 2 10.86 -3.17 -2.58
N TYR A 3 9.66 -2.61 -2.50
CA TYR A 3 9.38 -1.32 -1.91
C TYR A 3 8.31 -1.43 -0.83
N ILE A 4 8.46 -0.67 0.24
CA ILE A 4 7.39 -0.39 1.19
C ILE A 4 6.97 1.06 1.05
N GLY A 5 5.74 1.36 1.48
CA GLY A 5 5.15 2.65 1.29
C GLY A 5 4.18 3.04 2.38
N PHE A 6 4.15 4.34 2.65
CA PHE A 6 3.18 4.97 3.53
C PHE A 6 2.38 5.97 2.73
N ALA A 7 1.06 5.90 2.83
CA ALA A 7 0.17 6.78 2.13
C ALA A 7 -0.91 7.38 3.01
N LYS A 8 -1.37 8.56 2.61
CA LYS A 8 -2.52 9.25 3.18
C LYS A 8 -3.56 9.45 2.09
N SER A 9 -4.83 9.38 2.45
CA SER A 9 -5.92 9.61 1.50
C SER A 9 -7.17 10.18 2.18
N PRO A 10 -7.85 11.17 1.57
CA PRO A 10 -9.15 11.67 2.04
C PRO A 10 -10.33 10.83 1.58
N TYR A 11 -10.08 9.71 0.91
CA TYR A 11 -11.10 8.91 0.29
C TYR A 11 -11.31 7.57 1.00
N GLY A 12 -12.51 7.01 0.83
CA GLY A 12 -12.79 5.64 1.26
C GLY A 12 -11.92 4.61 0.53
N PRO A 13 -11.90 3.35 0.99
CA PRO A 13 -10.93 2.33 0.58
C PRO A 13 -10.85 2.12 -0.94
N ALA A 14 -11.98 1.93 -1.61
CA ALA A 14 -12.01 1.70 -3.05
C ALA A 14 -11.38 2.86 -3.83
N LYS A 15 -11.68 4.10 -3.42
CA LYS A 15 -11.15 5.28 -4.09
C LYS A 15 -9.68 5.53 -3.75
N THR A 16 -9.28 5.25 -2.51
CA THR A 16 -7.87 5.27 -2.09
C THR A 16 -7.04 4.29 -2.92
N TYR A 17 -7.53 3.08 -3.14
CA TYR A 17 -6.88 2.10 -4.01
C TYR A 17 -6.67 2.64 -5.44
N GLU A 18 -7.71 3.18 -6.08
CA GLU A 18 -7.59 3.76 -7.43
C GLU A 18 -6.55 4.88 -7.50
N VAL A 19 -6.54 5.77 -6.50
CA VAL A 19 -5.60 6.90 -6.45
C VAL A 19 -4.18 6.38 -6.30
N LEU A 20 -3.92 5.44 -5.39
CA LEU A 20 -2.58 4.91 -5.16
C LEU A 20 -2.05 4.10 -6.35
N MET A 21 -2.89 3.38 -7.07
CA MET A 21 -2.48 2.73 -8.33
C MET A 21 -2.04 3.76 -9.38
N ARG A 22 -2.77 4.88 -9.52
CA ARG A 22 -2.38 5.97 -10.42
C ARG A 22 -1.09 6.66 -9.99
N GLU A 23 -0.87 6.85 -8.69
CA GLU A 23 0.40 7.40 -8.19
C GLU A 23 1.58 6.47 -8.48
N LEU A 24 1.41 5.15 -8.32
CA LEU A 24 2.43 4.17 -8.72
C LEU A 24 2.74 4.27 -10.23
N GLU A 25 1.73 4.36 -11.08
CA GLU A 25 1.91 4.54 -12.52
C GLU A 25 2.68 5.83 -12.85
N LYS A 26 2.36 6.95 -12.17
CA LYS A 26 3.08 8.23 -12.33
C LYS A 26 4.53 8.16 -11.89
N LEU A 27 4.84 7.36 -10.86
CA LEU A 27 6.20 7.06 -10.43
C LEU A 27 6.90 6.05 -11.36
N GLY A 28 6.23 5.66 -12.44
CA GLY A 28 6.76 4.82 -13.52
C GLY A 28 6.77 3.34 -13.18
N PHE A 29 5.98 2.89 -12.21
CA PHE A 29 5.75 1.46 -11.96
C PHE A 29 4.67 0.95 -12.92
N ARG A 30 4.87 -0.25 -13.47
CA ARG A 30 3.83 -0.98 -14.18
C ARG A 30 3.31 -2.09 -13.28
N VAL A 31 2.07 -1.95 -12.81
CA VAL A 31 1.41 -2.95 -11.95
C VAL A 31 0.81 -4.07 -12.81
N PHE A 32 1.16 -5.31 -12.51
CA PHE A 32 0.61 -6.50 -13.18
C PHE A 32 -0.54 -7.13 -12.38
N PHE A 33 -0.39 -7.13 -11.06
CA PHE A 33 -1.36 -7.66 -10.12
C PHE A 33 -1.32 -6.81 -8.85
N SER A 34 -2.46 -6.69 -8.19
CA SER A 34 -2.56 -5.99 -6.92
C SER A 34 -3.70 -6.54 -6.08
N LYS A 35 -3.50 -6.52 -4.77
CA LYS A 35 -4.48 -6.88 -3.77
C LYS A 35 -4.64 -5.75 -2.78
N HIS A 36 -5.88 -5.45 -2.43
CA HIS A 36 -6.21 -4.45 -1.43
C HIS A 36 -6.83 -5.12 -0.21
N HIS A 37 -6.14 -4.99 0.91
CA HIS A 37 -6.55 -5.45 2.22
C HIS A 37 -7.08 -4.26 3.03
N TRP A 38 -8.30 -4.40 3.52
CA TRP A 38 -8.97 -3.43 4.36
C TRP A 38 -10.13 -4.14 5.07
N MET A 39 -10.41 -3.76 6.33
CA MET A 39 -11.50 -4.34 7.10
C MET A 39 -12.50 -3.25 7.51
N GLY A 40 -13.78 -3.46 7.16
CA GLY A 40 -14.97 -2.83 7.74
C GLY A 40 -14.90 -1.32 8.01
N ASP A 41 -14.46 -0.95 9.21
CA ASP A 41 -14.43 0.40 9.76
C ASP A 41 -12.99 0.90 10.02
N ALA A 42 -11.97 0.11 9.66
CA ALA A 42 -10.58 0.47 9.85
C ALA A 42 -10.24 1.76 9.07
N PRO A 43 -9.67 2.79 9.71
CA PRO A 43 -9.29 4.04 9.05
C PRO A 43 -7.97 3.92 8.27
N PHE A 44 -7.54 2.69 7.96
CA PHE A 44 -6.30 2.38 7.25
C PHE A 44 -6.41 1.03 6.54
N GLY A 45 -5.52 0.76 5.58
CA GLY A 45 -5.45 -0.52 4.89
C GLY A 45 -4.07 -0.76 4.29
N LEU A 46 -3.94 -1.90 3.61
CA LEU A 46 -2.72 -2.34 2.96
C LEU A 46 -2.99 -2.66 1.50
N ILE A 47 -2.15 -2.18 0.61
CA ILE A 47 -2.14 -2.59 -0.80
C ILE A 47 -0.84 -3.31 -1.06
N VAL A 48 -0.89 -4.50 -1.66
CA VAL A 48 0.28 -5.21 -2.15
C VAL A 48 0.17 -5.32 -3.66
N ALA A 49 1.21 -4.89 -4.38
CA ALA A 49 1.24 -4.83 -5.83
C ALA A 49 2.50 -5.50 -6.38
N GLU A 50 2.32 -6.36 -7.39
CA GLU A 50 3.40 -6.94 -8.18
C GLU A 50 3.67 -6.01 -9.37
N THR A 51 4.93 -5.58 -9.53
CA THR A 51 5.31 -4.60 -10.55
C THR A 51 6.57 -5.01 -11.31
N ASP A 52 6.86 -4.30 -12.40
CA ASP A 52 8.08 -4.46 -13.20
C ASP A 52 9.38 -4.09 -12.47
N LYS A 53 9.30 -3.34 -11.35
CA LYS A 53 10.47 -2.90 -10.56
C LYS A 53 10.63 -3.67 -9.24
N GLY A 54 9.78 -4.65 -8.99
CA GLY A 54 9.68 -5.40 -7.74
C GLY A 54 8.34 -5.19 -7.04
N ASN A 55 8.07 -5.99 -6.01
CA ASN A 55 6.82 -5.88 -5.26
C ASN A 55 6.77 -4.57 -4.47
N VAL A 56 5.57 -4.01 -4.33
CA VAL A 56 5.31 -2.78 -3.58
C VAL A 56 4.21 -3.05 -2.55
N ALA A 57 4.48 -2.74 -1.29
CA ALA A 57 3.49 -2.81 -0.21
C ALA A 57 3.23 -1.40 0.30
N ILE A 58 1.98 -0.95 0.34
CA ILE A 58 1.60 0.41 0.77
C ILE A 58 0.59 0.29 1.90
N ARG A 59 1.01 0.70 3.10
CA ARG A 59 0.07 0.96 4.20
C ARG A 59 -0.48 2.38 4.02
N TRP A 60 -1.79 2.52 3.92
CA TRP A 60 -2.46 3.81 3.78
C TRP A 60 -3.37 4.09 4.96
N ASN A 61 -3.54 5.35 5.34
CA ASN A 61 -4.51 5.78 6.35
C ASN A 61 -5.37 6.96 5.87
N LEU A 62 -6.56 7.11 6.43
CA LEU A 62 -7.43 8.25 6.17
C LEU A 62 -6.79 9.56 6.67
N SER A 63 -6.87 10.60 5.85
CA SER A 63 -6.34 11.93 6.14
C SER A 63 -7.04 13.02 5.32
N GLY A 64 -6.70 14.30 5.48
CA GLY A 64 -7.30 15.39 4.69
C GLY A 64 -6.70 15.58 3.30
N GLU A 65 -5.60 14.88 2.98
CA GLU A 65 -4.80 15.07 1.78
C GLU A 65 -4.30 13.73 1.22
N VAL A 66 -3.86 13.73 -0.04
CA VAL A 66 -3.19 12.60 -0.67
C VAL A 66 -1.68 12.81 -0.56
N ASP A 67 -0.98 11.84 0.03
CA ASP A 67 0.49 11.76 0.08
C ASP A 67 0.90 10.30 -0.13
N LEU A 68 1.99 10.04 -0.84
CA LEU A 68 2.57 8.71 -1.02
C LEU A 68 4.09 8.81 -0.93
N ARG A 69 4.67 8.02 -0.04
CA ARG A 69 6.12 7.86 0.10
C ARG A 69 6.47 6.40 -0.10
N LEU A 70 7.50 6.14 -0.90
CA LEU A 70 8.02 4.81 -1.15
C LEU A 70 9.49 4.76 -0.76
N GLU A 71 9.88 3.64 -0.16
CA GLU A 71 11.26 3.32 0.17
C GLU A 71 11.61 1.94 -0.37
N LYS A 72 12.82 1.80 -0.91
CA LYS A 72 13.32 0.52 -1.41
C LYS A 72 13.99 -0.24 -0.27
N VAL A 73 13.58 -1.47 -0.05
CA VAL A 73 14.01 -2.27 1.12
C VAL A 73 14.48 -3.66 0.71
N GLU A 74 14.99 -4.43 1.66
CA GLU A 74 15.33 -5.84 1.46
C GLU A 74 14.07 -6.73 1.50
N GLY A 75 14.24 -8.01 1.14
CA GLY A 75 13.12 -8.95 1.10
C GLY A 75 12.48 -9.20 2.47
N GLY A 76 13.30 -9.38 3.50
CA GLY A 76 12.84 -9.61 4.87
C GLY A 76 12.02 -8.43 5.41
N ASP A 77 12.51 -7.19 5.24
CA ASP A 77 11.80 -5.98 5.68
C ASP A 77 10.44 -5.82 5.01
N PHE A 78 10.32 -6.25 3.75
CA PHE A 78 9.05 -6.22 3.02
C PHE A 78 8.06 -7.25 3.55
N GLU A 79 8.53 -8.47 3.84
CA GLU A 79 7.70 -9.53 4.40
C GLU A 79 7.19 -9.13 5.80
N GLU A 80 8.08 -8.65 6.68
CA GLU A 80 7.74 -8.14 8.01
C GLU A 80 6.72 -7.00 7.93
N PHE A 81 6.93 -6.02 7.04
CA PHE A 81 5.99 -4.91 6.86
C PHE A 81 4.58 -5.35 6.45
N VAL A 82 4.48 -6.36 5.57
CA VAL A 82 3.20 -6.92 5.13
C VAL A 82 2.55 -7.70 6.26
N GLU A 83 3.30 -8.55 6.97
CA GLU A 83 2.82 -9.36 8.09
C GLU A 83 2.30 -8.47 9.23
N ASP A 84 3.11 -7.54 9.73
CA ASP A 84 2.73 -6.58 10.78
C ASP A 84 1.45 -5.81 10.43
N THR A 85 1.37 -5.33 9.18
CA THR A 85 0.19 -4.57 8.75
C THR A 85 -1.05 -5.43 8.65
N MET A 86 -0.89 -6.70 8.25
CA MET A 86 -1.98 -7.66 8.20
C MET A 86 -2.47 -8.03 9.60
N GLU A 87 -1.59 -8.24 10.57
CA GLU A 87 -1.94 -8.47 11.99
C GLU A 87 -2.80 -7.33 12.54
N TYR A 88 -2.39 -6.07 12.29
CA TYR A 88 -3.20 -4.90 12.68
C TYR A 88 -4.58 -4.85 12.02
N LEU A 89 -4.71 -5.37 10.79
CA LEU A 89 -6.00 -5.40 10.08
C LEU A 89 -6.90 -6.54 10.55
N THR A 90 -6.34 -7.66 10.97
CA THR A 90 -7.10 -8.81 11.48
C THR A 90 -7.47 -8.68 12.96
N GLY A 91 -6.80 -7.79 13.70
CA GLY A 91 -7.13 -7.50 15.10
C GLY A 91 -6.79 -8.64 16.06
N ASP A 92 -5.80 -9.47 15.70
CA ASP A 92 -5.22 -10.53 16.53
C ASP A 92 -3.82 -10.10 17.00
#